data_AF-S4P1N9-F1
#
_entry.id   AF-S4P1N9-F1
#
_cell.length_a   1.000
_cell.length_b   1.000
_cell.length_c   1.000
_cell.angle_alpha   90.00
_cell.angle_beta   90.00
_cell.angle_gamma   90.00
#
_symmetry.space_group_name_H-M   'P 1'
#
loop_
_entity.id
_entity.type
_entity.pdbx_description
1 polymer ?
#
loop_
_entity_poly.entity_id
_entity_poly.type
_entity_poly.pdbx_seq_one_letter_code
_entity_poly.pdbx_strand_id
1 'polypeptide(L)'
;MGFLKDRDLTNVPTIYEYYKGKTIFITGGSGFMGKVLIEKLLYSCSELDRIYLLLRNKKGVNAEDRLASLYSSKCFDRLRKEKPDIFQKKVFFIVGDCSEIGLGICAEDRTLIINRTNIIFHVAASVRFDETLKTAARLNLRGTREMVDLAKEIRNLEVLVHVSTSYANTNRKRIEEVIYPAFADWRDTLDICENIDDTTLNAVTPKYLGELPNTYVFTKQLAEHVVAEQKGILPIVIMRPSIVISSFREPVEGWIENLNGPVGMLIASGKGILRTMYTDPDLESDYIPVDVCIKAFITAAWARG
;
A
#
# COMPACT_ATOMS: atom_id res chain seq x y z
N MET A 1 4.62 -4.50 22.86
CA MET A 1 5.63 -5.50 23.30
C MET A 1 4.97 -6.86 23.32
N GLY A 2 5.45 -7.85 22.56
CA GLY A 2 5.05 -9.25 22.80
C GLY A 2 5.09 -10.26 21.65
N PHE A 3 5.13 -9.86 20.37
CA PHE A 3 4.98 -10.86 19.29
C PHE A 3 6.19 -11.80 19.11
N LEU A 4 7.40 -11.35 19.51
CA LEU A 4 8.66 -12.07 19.24
C LEU A 4 9.45 -12.53 20.48
N LYS A 5 9.12 -12.06 21.69
CA LYS A 5 9.97 -12.36 22.87
C LYS A 5 9.89 -13.81 23.35
N ASP A 6 8.81 -14.52 23.00
CA ASP A 6 8.54 -15.88 23.50
C ASP A 6 8.41 -16.93 22.38
N ARG A 7 8.82 -16.62 21.14
CA ARG A 7 8.76 -17.58 20.02
C ARG A 7 10.12 -18.22 19.78
N ASP A 8 10.13 -19.55 19.73
CA ASP A 8 11.27 -20.31 19.21
C ASP A 8 11.40 -20.07 17.70
N LEU A 9 12.49 -19.40 17.30
CA LEU A 9 12.79 -19.09 15.90
C LEU A 9 13.83 -20.03 15.29
N THR A 10 14.25 -21.09 16.00
CA THR A 10 15.38 -21.94 15.58
C THR A 10 15.16 -22.60 14.21
N ASN A 11 13.91 -22.92 13.87
CA ASN A 11 13.53 -23.52 12.57
C ASN A 11 12.78 -22.57 11.64
N VAL A 12 12.70 -21.28 11.98
CA VAL A 12 12.05 -20.28 11.13
C VAL A 12 13.07 -19.82 10.08
N PRO A 13 12.76 -19.90 8.77
CA PRO A 13 13.68 -19.44 7.74
C PRO A 13 14.01 -17.97 7.96
N THR A 14 15.22 -17.55 7.61
CA THR A 14 15.55 -16.13 7.58
C THR A 14 14.63 -15.39 6.58
N ILE A 15 14.50 -14.06 6.72
CA ILE A 15 13.71 -13.25 5.77
C ILE A 15 14.17 -13.54 4.33
N TYR A 16 15.47 -13.59 4.09
CA TYR A 16 16.03 -13.91 2.77
C TYR A 16 15.57 -15.27 2.24
N GLU A 17 15.66 -16.33 3.06
CA GLU A 17 15.28 -17.68 2.69
C GLU A 17 13.78 -17.81 2.43
N TYR A 18 12.94 -17.11 3.19
CA TYR A 18 11.49 -17.10 2.97
C TYR A 18 11.12 -16.53 1.60
N TYR A 19 11.75 -15.44 1.17
CA TYR A 19 11.47 -14.83 -0.14
C TYR A 19 12.14 -15.57 -1.32
N LYS A 20 13.06 -16.49 -1.06
CA LYS A 20 13.76 -17.26 -2.11
C LYS A 20 12.75 -18.06 -2.95
N GLY A 21 12.82 -17.89 -4.26
CA GLY A 21 11.93 -18.55 -5.22
C GLY A 21 10.47 -18.10 -5.20
N LYS A 22 10.08 -17.13 -4.35
CA LYS A 22 8.70 -16.65 -4.28
C LYS A 22 8.38 -15.68 -5.41
N THR A 23 7.13 -15.74 -5.86
CA THR A 23 6.55 -14.73 -6.76
C THR A 23 5.70 -13.75 -5.96
N ILE A 24 5.91 -12.47 -6.19
CA ILE A 24 5.25 -11.38 -5.45
C ILE A 24 4.36 -10.58 -6.39
N PHE A 25 3.11 -10.33 -6.01
CA PHE A 25 2.20 -9.42 -6.72
C PHE A 25 2.04 -8.12 -5.92
N ILE A 26 2.27 -6.96 -6.56
CA ILE A 26 2.23 -5.66 -5.90
C ILE A 26 1.27 -4.73 -6.63
N THR A 27 0.32 -4.16 -5.88
CA THR A 27 -0.45 -2.99 -6.32
C THR A 27 0.18 -1.72 -5.76
N GLY A 28 0.06 -0.59 -6.48
CA GLY A 28 0.66 0.67 -6.04
C GLY A 28 2.20 0.73 -6.20
N GLY A 29 2.78 -0.19 -6.97
CA GLY A 29 4.23 -0.30 -7.19
C GLY A 29 4.88 0.96 -7.81
N SER A 30 4.13 1.75 -8.57
CA SER A 30 4.62 3.02 -9.13
C SER A 30 4.58 4.21 -8.16
N GLY A 31 4.00 4.04 -6.97
CA GLY A 31 3.96 5.08 -5.94
C GLY A 31 5.22 5.11 -5.09
N PHE A 32 5.30 6.10 -4.20
CA PHE A 32 6.44 6.35 -3.32
C PHE A 32 6.85 5.10 -2.51
N MET A 33 5.92 4.53 -1.75
CA MET A 33 6.18 3.32 -0.94
C MET A 33 6.44 2.09 -1.83
N GLY A 34 5.69 1.94 -2.93
CA GLY A 34 5.83 0.82 -3.85
C GLY A 34 7.23 0.73 -4.46
N LYS A 35 7.84 1.86 -4.84
CA LYS A 35 9.21 1.93 -5.36
C LYS A 35 10.24 1.45 -4.35
N VAL A 36 10.14 1.91 -3.10
CA VAL A 36 11.04 1.51 -2.01
C VAL A 36 10.84 0.03 -1.67
N LEU A 37 9.61 -0.48 -1.71
CA LEU A 37 9.31 -1.90 -1.53
C LEU A 37 9.99 -2.77 -2.59
N ILE A 38 9.83 -2.42 -3.87
CA ILE A 38 10.46 -3.12 -5.00
C ILE A 38 11.98 -3.06 -4.86
N GLU A 39 12.54 -1.88 -4.58
CA GLU A 39 13.98 -1.72 -4.41
C GLU A 39 14.51 -2.62 -3.30
N LYS A 40 13.88 -2.58 -2.13
CA LYS A 40 14.34 -3.31 -0.94
C LYS A 40 14.24 -4.82 -1.13
N LEU A 41 13.17 -5.30 -1.76
CA LEU A 41 12.99 -6.71 -2.11
C LEU A 41 14.06 -7.19 -3.10
N LEU A 42 14.30 -6.46 -4.20
CA LEU A 42 15.33 -6.83 -5.17
C LEU A 42 16.74 -6.75 -4.59
N TYR A 43 17.01 -5.75 -3.73
CA TYR A 43 18.32 -5.57 -3.13
C TYR A 43 18.60 -6.66 -2.09
N SER A 44 17.65 -6.90 -1.18
CA SER A 44 17.87 -7.74 0.00
C SER A 44 17.43 -9.19 -0.18
N CYS A 45 16.51 -9.48 -1.11
CA CYS A 45 15.94 -10.80 -1.38
C CYS A 45 16.09 -11.16 -2.88
N SER A 46 17.30 -11.00 -3.42
CA SER A 46 17.56 -11.10 -4.87
C SER A 46 17.27 -12.47 -5.50
N GLU A 47 17.11 -13.52 -4.68
CA GLU A 47 16.74 -14.86 -5.13
C GLU A 47 15.22 -15.11 -5.19
N LEU A 48 14.37 -14.10 -4.96
CA LEU A 48 12.95 -14.18 -5.33
C LEU A 48 12.81 -14.54 -6.83
N ASP A 49 11.73 -15.22 -7.22
CA ASP A 49 11.53 -15.60 -8.63
C ASP A 49 11.25 -14.35 -9.46
N ARG A 50 10.17 -13.63 -9.12
CA ARG A 50 9.71 -12.44 -9.84
C ARG A 50 8.76 -11.57 -9.02
N ILE A 51 8.59 -10.33 -9.46
CA ILE A 51 7.63 -9.36 -8.97
C ILE A 51 6.71 -8.98 -10.13
N TYR A 52 5.41 -9.20 -9.98
CA TYR A 52 4.37 -8.71 -10.88
C TYR A 52 3.79 -7.40 -10.33
N LEU A 53 3.86 -6.33 -11.13
CA LEU A 53 3.34 -5.02 -10.78
C LEU A 53 2.04 -4.74 -11.54
N LEU A 54 0.95 -4.54 -10.80
CA LEU A 54 -0.28 -4.02 -11.37
C LEU A 54 -0.08 -2.52 -11.70
N LEU A 55 -0.08 -2.17 -12.98
CA LEU A 55 -0.08 -0.77 -13.41
C LEU A 55 -1.23 -0.49 -14.40
N ARG A 56 -1.78 0.71 -14.29
CA ARG A 56 -2.83 1.19 -15.19
C ARG A 56 -2.29 1.27 -16.61
N ASN A 57 -3.10 1.04 -17.63
CA ASN A 57 -2.69 1.40 -18.99
C ASN A 57 -2.65 2.94 -19.13
N LYS A 58 -1.74 3.50 -19.93
CA LYS A 58 -1.74 4.92 -20.28
C LYS A 58 -1.74 5.03 -21.80
N LYS A 59 -2.73 5.72 -22.37
CA LYS A 59 -2.86 5.90 -23.82
C LYS A 59 -1.53 6.38 -24.41
N GLY A 60 -1.02 5.64 -25.40
CA GLY A 60 0.20 5.98 -26.13
C GLY A 60 1.52 5.67 -25.41
N VAL A 61 1.50 4.94 -24.28
CA VAL A 61 2.72 4.50 -23.59
C VAL A 61 2.68 2.98 -23.47
N ASN A 62 3.68 2.31 -24.03
CA ASN A 62 3.76 0.86 -23.90
C ASN A 62 4.18 0.44 -22.48
N ALA A 63 3.87 -0.80 -22.11
CA ALA A 63 4.20 -1.44 -20.85
C ALA A 63 5.67 -1.31 -20.46
N GLU A 64 6.55 -1.63 -21.40
CA GLU A 64 8.01 -1.65 -21.22
C GLU A 64 8.54 -0.25 -20.94
N ASP A 65 8.03 0.76 -21.66
CA ASP A 65 8.41 2.17 -21.44
C ASP A 65 8.01 2.64 -20.04
N ARG A 66 6.86 2.16 -19.54
CA ARG A 66 6.40 2.50 -18.21
C ARG A 66 7.25 1.86 -17.11
N LEU A 67 7.67 0.60 -17.28
CA LEU A 67 8.63 -0.04 -16.39
C LEU A 67 10.00 0.63 -16.46
N ALA A 68 10.47 1.00 -17.65
CA ALA A 68 11.72 1.73 -17.83
C ALA A 68 11.67 3.10 -17.15
N SER A 69 10.56 3.83 -17.28
CA SER A 69 10.35 5.11 -16.60
C SER A 69 10.21 4.96 -15.08
N LEU A 70 9.63 3.85 -14.60
CA LEU A 70 9.62 3.54 -13.17
C LEU A 70 11.05 3.31 -12.69
N TYR A 71 11.80 2.48 -13.41
CA TYR A 71 13.18 2.14 -13.06
C TYR A 71 14.09 3.36 -13.11
N SER A 72 13.89 4.32 -14.01
CA SER A 72 14.75 5.52 -14.09
C SER A 72 14.72 6.43 -12.85
N SER A 73 13.79 6.21 -11.91
CA SER A 73 13.78 6.91 -10.63
C SER A 73 15.09 6.74 -9.86
N LYS A 74 15.53 7.81 -9.18
CA LYS A 74 16.71 7.81 -8.30
C LYS A 74 16.61 6.78 -7.16
N CYS A 75 15.39 6.37 -6.80
CA CYS A 75 15.15 5.27 -5.86
C CYS A 75 15.95 4.02 -6.23
N PHE A 76 16.15 3.76 -7.53
CA PHE A 76 16.80 2.55 -8.02
C PHE A 76 18.28 2.76 -8.42
N ASP A 77 18.89 3.92 -8.11
CA ASP A 77 20.31 4.20 -8.42
C ASP A 77 21.24 3.16 -7.78
N ARG A 78 20.97 2.79 -6.52
CA ARG A 78 21.72 1.75 -5.80
C ARG A 78 21.64 0.40 -6.53
N LEU A 79 20.45 -0.02 -6.96
CA LEU A 79 20.29 -1.25 -7.73
C LEU A 79 21.02 -1.21 -9.07
N ARG A 80 20.91 -0.11 -9.81
CA ARG A 80 21.65 0.05 -11.08
C ARG A 80 23.15 -0.12 -10.90
N LYS A 81 23.70 0.42 -9.82
CA LYS A 81 25.13 0.39 -9.53
C LYS A 81 25.62 -0.97 -9.04
N GLU A 82 24.88 -1.60 -8.12
CA GLU A 82 25.38 -2.76 -7.37
C GLU A 82 24.77 -4.10 -7.84
N LYS A 83 23.60 -4.07 -8.47
CA LYS A 83 22.88 -5.25 -8.97
C LYS A 83 22.31 -4.99 -10.36
N PRO A 84 23.17 -4.79 -11.38
CA PRO A 84 22.72 -4.46 -12.73
C PRO A 84 21.76 -5.53 -13.27
N ASP A 85 20.82 -5.08 -14.11
CA ASP A 85 19.78 -5.88 -14.77
C ASP A 85 18.76 -6.60 -13.88
N ILE A 86 18.92 -6.58 -12.54
CA ILE A 86 18.03 -7.35 -11.66
C ILE A 86 16.58 -6.91 -11.78
N PHE A 87 16.34 -5.61 -11.94
CA PHE A 87 15.00 -5.07 -12.11
C PHE A 87 14.35 -5.62 -13.39
N GLN A 88 15.04 -5.54 -14.52
CA GLN A 88 14.53 -6.00 -15.81
C GLN A 88 14.33 -7.53 -15.84
N LYS A 89 15.16 -8.29 -15.13
CA LYS A 89 15.05 -9.75 -15.05
C LYS A 89 13.92 -10.23 -14.16
N LYS A 90 13.52 -9.43 -13.17
CA LYS A 90 12.65 -9.85 -12.06
C LYS A 90 11.32 -9.12 -12.01
N VAL A 91 11.19 -7.93 -12.59
CA VAL A 91 9.99 -7.11 -12.50
C VAL A 91 9.22 -7.15 -13.81
N PHE A 92 7.98 -7.61 -13.72
CA PHE A 92 7.06 -7.76 -14.84
C PHE A 92 5.81 -6.95 -14.60
N PHE A 93 5.20 -6.52 -15.69
CA PHE A 93 4.02 -5.68 -15.68
C PHE A 93 2.75 -6.51 -15.92
N ILE A 94 1.70 -6.22 -15.16
CA ILE A 94 0.34 -6.70 -15.38
C ILE A 94 -0.56 -5.48 -15.60
N VAL A 95 -1.25 -5.46 -16.74
CA VAL A 95 -2.19 -4.38 -17.05
C VAL A 95 -3.40 -4.52 -16.14
N GLY A 96 -3.73 -3.44 -15.44
CA GLY A 96 -4.98 -3.36 -14.70
C GLY A 96 -5.07 -2.11 -13.81
N ASP A 97 -6.23 -1.94 -13.21
CA ASP A 97 -6.57 -0.81 -12.37
C ASP A 97 -7.35 -1.30 -11.15
N CYS A 98 -6.88 -0.98 -9.95
CA CYS A 98 -7.58 -1.36 -8.72
C CYS A 98 -8.99 -0.78 -8.61
N SER A 99 -9.30 0.27 -9.37
CA SER A 99 -10.66 0.81 -9.41
C SER A 99 -11.60 0.01 -10.31
N GLU A 100 -11.11 -0.90 -11.17
CA GLU A 100 -11.93 -1.68 -12.08
C GLU A 100 -12.36 -3.04 -11.48
N ILE A 101 -13.47 -3.58 -11.97
CA ILE A 101 -13.94 -4.93 -11.60
C ILE A 101 -12.88 -5.96 -12.01
N GLY A 102 -12.60 -6.93 -11.13
CA GLY A 102 -11.54 -7.91 -11.35
C GLY A 102 -10.14 -7.27 -11.46
N LEU A 103 -9.95 -6.08 -10.90
CA LEU A 103 -8.76 -5.25 -11.03
C LEU A 103 -8.41 -4.86 -12.48
N GLY A 104 -9.36 -5.00 -13.42
CA GLY A 104 -9.14 -4.74 -14.85
C GLY A 104 -8.08 -5.66 -15.50
N ILE A 105 -7.77 -6.80 -14.89
CA ILE A 105 -6.78 -7.76 -15.38
C ILE A 105 -7.44 -8.67 -16.44
N CYS A 106 -6.77 -8.91 -17.56
CA CYS A 106 -7.28 -9.83 -18.59
C CYS A 106 -7.23 -11.29 -18.12
N ALA A 107 -7.97 -12.19 -18.79
CA ALA A 107 -8.11 -13.58 -18.35
C ALA A 107 -6.76 -14.34 -18.30
N GLU A 108 -5.87 -14.06 -19.26
CA GLU A 108 -4.55 -14.67 -19.38
C GLU A 108 -3.66 -14.28 -18.19
N ASP A 109 -3.51 -12.98 -17.94
CA ASP A 109 -2.73 -12.44 -16.83
C ASP A 109 -3.32 -12.85 -15.48
N ARG A 110 -4.65 -12.90 -15.38
CA ARG A 110 -5.32 -13.36 -14.16
C ARG A 110 -4.99 -14.81 -13.84
N THR A 111 -5.01 -15.67 -14.86
CA THR A 111 -4.61 -17.08 -14.75
C THR A 111 -3.14 -17.21 -14.34
N LEU A 112 -2.26 -16.37 -14.90
CA LEU A 112 -0.85 -16.32 -14.52
C LEU A 112 -0.69 -15.98 -13.03
N ILE A 113 -1.37 -14.93 -12.55
CA ILE A 113 -1.29 -14.46 -11.16
C ILE A 113 -1.82 -15.52 -10.19
N ILE A 114 -2.99 -16.12 -10.47
CA ILE A 114 -3.57 -17.22 -9.68
C ILE A 114 -2.59 -18.38 -9.47
N ASN A 115 -1.89 -18.78 -10.53
CA ASN A 115 -1.07 -19.99 -10.51
C ASN A 115 0.33 -19.76 -9.94
N ARG A 116 0.88 -18.55 -10.04
CA ARG A 116 2.29 -18.30 -9.70
C ARG A 116 2.50 -17.52 -8.41
N THR A 117 1.54 -16.71 -7.98
CA THR A 117 1.75 -15.78 -6.85
C THR A 117 1.80 -16.49 -5.51
N ASN A 118 2.77 -16.10 -4.68
CA ASN A 118 2.87 -16.54 -3.29
C ASN A 118 2.52 -15.41 -2.31
N ILE A 119 2.90 -14.17 -2.64
CA ILE A 119 2.82 -13.04 -1.71
C ILE A 119 2.14 -11.87 -2.40
N ILE A 120 1.16 -11.25 -1.76
CA ILE A 120 0.54 -10.01 -2.23
C ILE A 120 0.89 -8.86 -1.30
N PHE A 121 1.37 -7.76 -1.88
CA PHE A 121 1.41 -6.45 -1.23
C PHE A 121 0.39 -5.52 -1.88
N HIS A 122 -0.74 -5.32 -1.21
CA HIS A 122 -1.75 -4.36 -1.64
C HIS A 122 -1.46 -2.98 -1.05
N VAL A 123 -0.66 -2.19 -1.77
CA VAL A 123 -0.20 -0.85 -1.35
C VAL A 123 -0.97 0.26 -2.09
N ALA A 124 -1.73 -0.06 -3.13
CA ALA A 124 -2.51 0.92 -3.87
C ALA A 124 -3.53 1.63 -2.96
N ALA A 125 -3.52 2.96 -3.01
CA ALA A 125 -4.52 3.80 -2.39
C ALA A 125 -4.52 5.16 -3.11
N SER A 126 -5.65 5.86 -3.09
CA SER A 126 -5.56 7.32 -3.18
C SER A 126 -5.14 7.86 -1.83
N VAL A 127 -4.17 8.77 -1.83
CA VAL A 127 -3.72 9.52 -0.65
C VAL A 127 -4.10 10.99 -0.77
N ARG A 128 -5.07 11.31 -1.62
CA ARG A 128 -5.64 12.65 -1.76
C ARG A 128 -6.77 12.81 -0.75
N PHE A 129 -6.64 13.81 0.13
CA PHE A 129 -7.59 14.05 1.22
C PHE A 129 -8.83 14.85 0.78
N ASP A 130 -8.83 15.36 -0.45
CA ASP A 130 -9.87 16.17 -1.08
C ASP A 130 -10.68 15.39 -2.13
N GLU A 131 -10.48 14.08 -2.25
CA GLU A 131 -11.24 13.24 -3.18
C GLU A 131 -12.70 13.04 -2.76
N THR A 132 -13.58 12.97 -3.76
CA THR A 132 -14.98 12.61 -3.54
C THR A 132 -15.11 11.21 -2.95
N LEU A 133 -16.15 10.99 -2.15
CA LEU A 133 -16.41 9.70 -1.51
C LEU A 133 -16.47 8.57 -2.55
N LYS A 134 -17.11 8.82 -3.69
CA LYS A 134 -17.21 7.86 -4.81
C LYS A 134 -15.84 7.43 -5.34
N THR A 135 -14.94 8.38 -5.57
CA THR A 135 -13.61 8.10 -6.10
C THR A 135 -12.78 7.32 -5.08
N ALA A 136 -12.78 7.77 -3.83
CA ALA A 136 -12.08 7.12 -2.74
C ALA A 136 -12.61 5.70 -2.49
N ALA A 137 -13.94 5.50 -2.51
CA ALA A 137 -14.56 4.20 -2.32
C ALA A 137 -14.24 3.24 -3.47
N ARG A 138 -14.27 3.70 -4.73
CA ARG A 138 -13.89 2.86 -5.88
C ARG A 138 -12.46 2.35 -5.80
N LEU A 139 -11.51 3.21 -5.41
CA LEU A 139 -10.11 2.81 -5.36
C LEU A 139 -9.74 2.06 -4.08
N ASN A 140 -10.06 2.64 -2.92
CA ASN A 140 -9.61 2.11 -1.63
C ASN A 140 -10.49 0.97 -1.13
N LEU A 141 -11.80 1.02 -1.37
CA LEU A 141 -12.75 0.04 -0.84
C LEU A 141 -13.01 -1.08 -1.83
N ARG A 142 -13.57 -0.76 -3.01
CA ARG A 142 -13.82 -1.76 -4.06
C ARG A 142 -12.52 -2.41 -4.50
N GLY A 143 -11.45 -1.64 -4.73
CA GLY A 143 -10.15 -2.22 -5.07
C GLY A 143 -9.58 -3.18 -4.01
N THR A 144 -9.86 -2.95 -2.73
CA THR A 144 -9.49 -3.91 -1.68
C THR A 144 -10.34 -5.18 -1.76
N ARG A 145 -11.65 -5.05 -2.00
CA ARG A 145 -12.57 -6.19 -2.20
C ARG A 145 -12.19 -7.03 -3.42
N GLU A 146 -11.93 -6.41 -4.56
CA GLU A 146 -11.48 -7.11 -5.77
C GLU A 146 -10.13 -7.81 -5.56
N MET A 147 -9.21 -7.20 -4.79
CA MET A 147 -7.95 -7.84 -4.42
C MET A 147 -8.15 -9.03 -3.48
N VAL A 148 -9.05 -8.92 -2.50
CA VAL A 148 -9.42 -10.04 -1.63
C VAL A 148 -10.02 -11.19 -2.43
N ASP A 149 -10.89 -10.90 -3.39
CA ASP A 149 -11.53 -11.92 -4.22
C ASP A 149 -10.50 -12.62 -5.13
N LEU A 150 -9.57 -11.88 -5.75
CA LEU A 150 -8.43 -12.49 -6.46
C LEU A 150 -7.54 -13.32 -5.52
N ALA A 151 -7.29 -12.85 -4.29
CA ALA A 151 -6.44 -13.56 -3.33
C ALA A 151 -7.00 -14.93 -2.94
N LYS A 152 -8.33 -15.09 -2.87
CA LYS A 152 -9.00 -16.38 -2.60
C LYS A 152 -8.77 -17.41 -3.69
N GLU A 153 -8.48 -16.98 -4.91
CA GLU A 153 -8.29 -17.87 -6.05
C GLU A 153 -6.82 -18.29 -6.24
N ILE A 154 -5.87 -17.58 -5.61
CA ILE A 154 -4.45 -17.90 -5.71
C ILE A 154 -4.14 -19.22 -5.01
N ARG A 155 -3.51 -20.15 -5.74
CA ARG A 155 -3.34 -21.54 -5.30
C ARG A 155 -2.38 -21.72 -4.12
N ASN A 156 -1.32 -20.90 -4.09
CA ASN A 156 -0.22 -21.04 -3.14
C ASN A 156 0.02 -19.72 -2.38
N LEU A 157 -1.06 -19.02 -2.03
CA LEU A 157 -0.96 -17.75 -1.30
C LEU A 157 -0.46 -18.00 0.13
N GLU A 158 0.66 -17.40 0.46
CA GLU A 158 1.28 -17.44 1.80
C GLU A 158 0.87 -16.24 2.62
N VAL A 159 0.75 -15.05 2.00
CA VAL A 159 0.30 -13.85 2.73
C VAL A 159 -0.28 -12.78 1.80
N LEU A 160 -1.36 -12.14 2.25
CA LEU A 160 -1.87 -10.87 1.74
C LEU A 160 -1.58 -9.77 2.76
N VAL A 161 -0.67 -8.86 2.41
CA VAL A 161 -0.40 -7.65 3.18
C VAL A 161 -1.23 -6.51 2.62
N HIS A 162 -2.21 -6.06 3.39
CA HIS A 162 -3.01 -4.88 3.08
C HIS A 162 -2.45 -3.65 3.81
N VAL A 163 -2.17 -2.58 3.07
CA VAL A 163 -1.68 -1.31 3.65
C VAL A 163 -2.86 -0.37 3.92
N SER A 164 -3.17 -0.20 5.20
CA SER A 164 -4.10 0.78 5.74
C SER A 164 -3.32 2.02 6.24
N THR A 165 -3.73 2.60 7.37
CA THR A 165 -3.12 3.79 7.98
C THR A 165 -3.41 3.84 9.48
N SER A 166 -2.50 4.39 10.28
CA SER A 166 -2.73 4.60 11.72
C SER A 166 -3.90 5.56 11.98
N TYR A 167 -4.27 6.37 10.99
CA TYR A 167 -5.36 7.33 11.05
C TYR A 167 -6.74 6.74 10.74
N ALA A 168 -6.87 5.44 10.47
CA ALA A 168 -8.16 4.81 10.12
C ALA A 168 -9.20 4.89 11.27
N ASN A 169 -8.79 5.25 12.48
CA ASN A 169 -9.63 5.32 13.67
C ASN A 169 -9.46 6.65 14.44
N THR A 170 -9.27 7.77 13.72
CA THR A 170 -9.05 9.12 14.32
C THR A 170 -10.20 9.65 15.18
N ASN A 171 -11.37 9.03 15.11
CA ASN A 171 -12.50 9.31 16.00
C ASN A 171 -12.30 8.77 17.44
N ARG A 172 -11.12 8.25 17.77
CA ARG A 172 -10.81 7.63 19.07
C ARG A 172 -9.54 8.23 19.65
N LYS A 173 -9.53 8.44 20.97
CA LYS A 173 -8.37 8.96 21.71
C LYS A 173 -7.25 7.94 21.89
N ARG A 174 -7.61 6.66 22.06
CA ARG A 174 -6.67 5.55 22.23
C ARG A 174 -6.97 4.50 21.17
N ILE A 175 -5.93 4.12 20.43
CA ILE A 175 -6.00 3.16 19.34
C ILE A 175 -5.09 1.99 19.69
N GLU A 176 -5.66 0.79 19.67
CA GLU A 176 -4.98 -0.48 19.88
C GLU A 176 -4.95 -1.28 18.56
N GLU A 177 -4.17 -2.35 18.52
CA GLU A 177 -4.03 -3.22 17.34
C GLU A 177 -5.21 -4.21 17.21
N VAL A 178 -6.42 -3.65 17.17
CA VAL A 178 -7.68 -4.39 16.99
C VAL A 178 -8.48 -3.83 15.81
N ILE A 179 -9.46 -4.61 15.34
CA ILE A 179 -10.48 -4.14 14.40
C ILE A 179 -11.62 -3.55 15.23
N TYR A 180 -11.76 -2.23 15.17
CA TYR A 180 -12.86 -1.53 15.81
C TYR A 180 -14.13 -1.64 14.99
N PRO A 181 -15.33 -1.57 15.59
CA PRO A 181 -16.56 -1.39 14.82
C PRO A 181 -16.47 -0.14 13.94
N ALA A 182 -16.75 -0.31 12.65
CA ALA A 182 -16.90 0.80 11.71
C ALA A 182 -18.23 1.52 11.93
N PHE A 183 -18.26 2.80 11.55
CA PHE A 183 -19.48 3.62 11.60
C PHE A 183 -20.51 3.21 10.53
N ALA A 184 -20.04 2.69 9.39
CA ALA A 184 -20.87 2.27 8.27
C ALA A 184 -20.50 0.84 7.83
N ASP A 185 -21.42 0.15 7.17
CA ASP A 185 -21.11 -1.10 6.48
C ASP A 185 -20.43 -0.80 5.13
N TRP A 186 -19.44 -1.60 4.78
CA TRP A 186 -18.68 -1.38 3.56
C TRP A 186 -19.47 -1.75 2.29
N ARG A 187 -20.40 -2.70 2.36
CA ARG A 187 -21.26 -3.11 1.23
C ARG A 187 -22.27 -2.02 0.94
N ASP A 188 -22.94 -1.51 1.97
CA ASP A 188 -23.88 -0.39 1.84
C ASP A 188 -23.18 0.86 1.31
N THR A 189 -21.96 1.13 1.78
CA THR A 189 -21.16 2.25 1.28
C THR A 189 -20.83 2.12 -0.20
N LEU A 190 -20.47 0.91 -0.66
CA LEU A 190 -20.22 0.66 -2.09
C LEU A 190 -21.49 0.85 -2.90
N ASP A 191 -22.61 0.30 -2.45
CA ASP A 191 -23.91 0.43 -3.11
C ASP A 191 -24.33 1.90 -3.25
N ILE A 192 -24.22 2.68 -2.17
CA ILE A 192 -24.46 4.12 -2.16
C ILE A 192 -23.58 4.85 -3.18
N CYS A 193 -22.28 4.54 -3.22
CA CYS A 193 -21.34 5.19 -4.13
C CYS A 193 -21.57 4.83 -5.60
N GLU A 194 -22.14 3.66 -5.87
CA GLU A 194 -22.41 3.17 -7.22
C GLU A 194 -23.75 3.64 -7.77
N ASN A 195 -24.77 3.74 -6.91
CA ASN A 195 -26.15 3.99 -7.33
C ASN A 195 -26.64 5.42 -7.11
N ILE A 196 -25.99 6.22 -6.25
CA ILE A 196 -26.38 7.62 -6.01
C ILE A 196 -25.62 8.56 -6.97
N ASP A 197 -26.31 9.58 -7.46
CA ASP A 197 -25.72 10.62 -8.29
C ASP A 197 -24.71 11.48 -7.51
N ASP A 198 -23.71 12.00 -8.23
CA ASP A 198 -22.58 12.70 -7.59
C ASP A 198 -23.03 13.97 -6.84
N THR A 199 -24.10 14.64 -7.25
CA THR A 199 -24.59 15.87 -6.60
C THR A 199 -25.16 15.52 -5.22
N THR A 200 -26.07 14.55 -5.18
CA THR A 200 -26.66 14.07 -3.92
C THR A 200 -25.60 13.48 -3.00
N LEU A 201 -24.70 12.64 -3.54
CA LEU A 201 -23.65 12.00 -2.77
C LEU A 201 -22.72 13.03 -2.12
N ASN A 202 -22.28 14.04 -2.87
CA ASN A 202 -21.42 15.09 -2.34
C ASN A 202 -22.13 15.92 -1.25
N ALA A 203 -23.43 16.17 -1.40
CA ALA A 203 -24.22 16.90 -0.40
C ALA A 203 -24.35 16.12 0.93
N VAL A 204 -24.49 14.79 0.88
CA VAL A 204 -24.65 13.95 2.09
C VAL A 204 -23.32 13.47 2.68
N THR A 205 -22.23 13.49 1.89
CA THR A 205 -20.91 12.97 2.30
C THR A 205 -20.44 13.50 3.66
N PRO A 206 -20.47 14.82 3.97
CA PRO A 206 -20.00 15.32 5.26
C PRO A 206 -20.72 14.68 6.45
N LYS A 207 -22.01 14.38 6.31
CA LYS A 207 -22.79 13.70 7.36
C LYS A 207 -22.50 12.19 7.40
N TYR A 208 -22.28 11.59 6.24
CA TYR A 208 -22.01 10.15 6.11
C TYR A 208 -20.64 9.75 6.68
N LEU A 209 -19.63 10.64 6.60
CA LEU A 209 -18.30 10.42 7.20
C LEU A 209 -18.34 10.36 8.74
N GLY A 210 -19.38 10.91 9.36
CA GLY A 210 -19.51 11.01 10.81
C GLY A 210 -18.38 11.85 11.42
N GLU A 211 -17.65 11.26 12.37
CA GLU A 211 -16.53 11.92 13.07
C GLU A 211 -15.19 11.83 12.31
N LEU A 212 -15.14 11.11 11.19
CA LEU A 212 -13.90 10.93 10.44
C LEU A 212 -13.59 12.17 9.59
N PRO A 213 -12.33 12.62 9.56
CA PRO A 213 -11.97 13.95 9.04
C PRO A 213 -12.04 14.07 7.51
N ASN A 214 -12.02 12.94 6.78
CA ASN A 214 -12.04 12.93 5.32
C ASN A 214 -12.39 11.54 4.76
N THR A 215 -12.63 11.50 3.44
CA THR A 215 -12.99 10.30 2.66
C THR A 215 -11.87 9.25 2.65
N TYR A 216 -10.61 9.66 2.72
CA TYR A 216 -9.47 8.73 2.78
C TYR A 216 -9.50 7.87 4.05
N VAL A 217 -9.58 8.52 5.23
CA VAL A 217 -9.63 7.83 6.51
C VAL A 217 -10.85 6.92 6.59
N PHE A 218 -12.01 7.43 6.16
CA PHE A 218 -13.26 6.67 6.14
C PHE A 218 -13.16 5.42 5.27
N THR A 219 -12.70 5.55 4.03
CA THR A 219 -12.58 4.40 3.12
C THR A 219 -11.51 3.40 3.54
N LYS A 220 -10.41 3.85 4.18
CA LYS A 220 -9.41 2.95 4.77
C LYS A 220 -9.94 2.18 5.96
N GLN A 221 -10.73 2.80 6.84
CA GLN A 221 -11.41 2.09 7.93
C GLN A 221 -12.28 0.97 7.35
N LEU A 222 -13.12 1.27 6.37
CA LEU A 222 -13.99 0.26 5.75
C LEU A 222 -13.21 -0.83 5.01
N ALA A 223 -12.10 -0.49 4.35
CA ALA A 223 -11.25 -1.47 3.69
C ALA A 223 -10.62 -2.48 4.68
N GLU A 224 -10.32 -2.06 5.91
CA GLU A 224 -9.88 -2.99 6.95
C GLU A 224 -10.96 -4.03 7.29
N HIS A 225 -12.25 -3.66 7.25
CA HIS A 225 -13.34 -4.62 7.47
C HIS A 225 -13.44 -5.65 6.34
N VAL A 226 -13.30 -5.22 5.08
CA VAL A 226 -13.25 -6.13 3.92
C VAL A 226 -12.19 -7.21 4.12
N VAL A 227 -11.00 -6.81 4.58
CA VAL A 227 -9.87 -7.72 4.83
C VAL A 227 -10.10 -8.55 6.10
N ALA A 228 -10.56 -7.93 7.19
CA ALA A 228 -10.75 -8.59 8.48
C ALA A 228 -11.83 -9.68 8.44
N GLU A 229 -12.87 -9.51 7.63
CA GLU A 229 -13.88 -10.55 7.40
C GLU A 229 -13.31 -11.83 6.78
N GLN A 230 -12.11 -11.78 6.18
CA GLN A 230 -11.43 -12.96 5.62
C GLN A 230 -10.53 -13.67 6.64
N LYS A 231 -10.54 -13.24 7.90
CA LYS A 231 -9.78 -13.89 8.97
C LYS A 231 -10.19 -15.36 9.08
N GLY A 232 -9.21 -16.25 9.01
CA GLY A 232 -9.41 -17.70 9.03
C GLY A 232 -9.62 -18.32 7.65
N ILE A 233 -9.84 -17.51 6.61
CA ILE A 233 -9.91 -17.95 5.21
C ILE A 233 -8.60 -17.61 4.49
N LEU A 234 -8.09 -16.39 4.66
CA LEU A 234 -6.86 -15.92 4.04
C LEU A 234 -5.76 -15.63 5.09
N PRO A 235 -4.48 -15.84 4.75
CA PRO A 235 -3.37 -15.39 5.57
C PRO A 235 -3.17 -13.88 5.41
N ILE A 236 -3.87 -13.09 6.22
CA ILE A 236 -3.90 -11.62 6.11
C ILE A 236 -2.98 -10.93 7.12
N VAL A 237 -2.44 -9.78 6.71
CA VAL A 237 -1.80 -8.77 7.57
C VAL A 237 -2.36 -7.41 7.20
N ILE A 238 -2.77 -6.61 8.19
CA ILE A 238 -3.14 -5.21 8.02
C ILE A 238 -2.01 -4.35 8.58
N MET A 239 -1.34 -3.58 7.73
CA MET A 239 -0.28 -2.66 8.13
C MET A 239 -0.82 -1.24 8.19
N ARG A 240 -0.65 -0.57 9.34
CA ARG A 240 -1.15 0.80 9.60
C ARG A 240 0.01 1.80 9.76
N PRO A 241 0.68 2.20 8.67
CA PRO A 241 1.71 3.23 8.75
C PRO A 241 1.14 4.59 9.20
N SER A 242 1.95 5.37 9.90
CA SER A 242 1.69 6.80 10.18
C SER A 242 2.06 7.67 8.99
N ILE A 243 2.37 8.95 9.20
CA ILE A 243 2.76 9.85 8.10
C ILE A 243 4.15 9.44 7.60
N VAL A 244 4.17 8.84 6.41
CA VAL A 244 5.41 8.36 5.80
C VAL A 244 6.21 9.52 5.21
N ILE A 245 7.46 9.66 5.62
CA ILE A 245 8.39 10.70 5.16
C ILE A 245 9.60 10.10 4.41
N SER A 246 10.58 10.95 4.10
CA SER A 246 11.82 10.56 3.41
C SER A 246 12.50 9.36 4.08
N SER A 247 13.24 8.59 3.29
CA SER A 247 14.05 7.49 3.79
C SER A 247 15.07 7.97 4.81
N PHE A 248 15.24 7.17 5.86
CA PHE A 248 16.28 7.39 6.87
C PHE A 248 17.64 6.90 6.35
N ARG A 249 17.69 5.71 5.74
CA ARG A 249 18.94 5.14 5.20
C ARG A 249 18.84 4.64 3.78
N GLU A 250 17.81 3.85 3.46
CA GLU A 250 17.73 3.12 2.19
C GLU A 250 16.55 3.58 1.33
N PRO A 251 16.62 3.49 -0.01
CA PRO A 251 17.78 3.14 -0.82
C PRO A 251 18.85 4.24 -0.90
N VAL A 252 18.45 5.48 -0.58
CA VAL A 252 19.31 6.67 -0.53
C VAL A 252 18.83 7.51 0.65
N GLU A 253 19.73 8.06 1.46
CA GLU A 253 19.35 8.91 2.61
C GLU A 253 18.58 10.15 2.16
N GLY A 254 17.48 10.46 2.86
CA GLY A 254 16.66 11.64 2.57
C GLY A 254 15.88 11.57 1.25
N TRP A 255 15.85 10.43 0.56
CA TRP A 255 15.10 10.29 -0.68
C TRP A 255 13.59 10.39 -0.42
N ILE A 256 12.95 11.22 -1.24
CA ILE A 256 11.52 11.48 -1.19
C ILE A 256 11.02 11.77 -2.60
N GLU A 257 9.82 11.30 -2.92
CA GLU A 257 9.26 11.41 -4.27
C GLU A 257 8.30 12.60 -4.43
N ASN A 258 7.68 13.05 -3.35
CA ASN A 258 6.65 14.08 -3.39
C ASN A 258 6.87 15.10 -2.27
N LEU A 259 6.21 16.25 -2.40
CA LEU A 259 6.24 17.33 -1.42
C LEU A 259 5.00 17.31 -0.52
N ASN A 260 4.35 16.16 -0.35
CA ASN A 260 3.08 16.08 0.35
C ASN A 260 3.26 16.30 1.86
N GLY A 261 2.30 17.00 2.46
CA GLY A 261 2.21 17.20 3.91
C GLY A 261 3.49 17.78 4.52
N PRO A 262 4.09 17.10 5.53
CA PRO A 262 5.22 17.64 6.28
C PRO A 262 6.47 17.90 5.43
N VAL A 263 6.68 17.14 4.36
CA VAL A 263 7.87 17.28 3.51
C VAL A 263 7.89 18.65 2.83
N GLY A 264 6.74 19.09 2.28
CA GLY A 264 6.61 20.40 1.66
C GLY A 264 6.89 21.54 2.66
N MET A 265 6.37 21.40 3.88
CA MET A 265 6.60 22.37 4.96
C MET A 265 8.08 22.44 5.35
N LEU A 266 8.73 21.28 5.57
CA LEU A 266 10.15 21.20 5.93
C LEU A 266 11.05 21.82 4.86
N ILE A 267 10.76 21.56 3.57
CA ILE A 267 11.53 22.15 2.46
C ILE A 267 11.30 23.66 2.37
N ALA A 268 10.05 24.13 2.52
CA ALA A 268 9.74 25.56 2.49
C ALA A 268 10.42 26.31 3.65
N SER A 269 10.45 25.71 4.85
CA SER A 269 11.15 26.26 6.01
C SER A 269 12.67 26.23 5.81
N GLY A 270 13.23 25.11 5.32
CA GLY A 270 14.66 25.00 5.04
C GLY A 270 15.16 25.99 3.98
N LYS A 271 14.29 26.38 3.04
CA LYS A 271 14.56 27.44 2.04
C LYS A 271 14.30 28.86 2.55
N GLY A 272 13.80 29.04 3.76
CA GLY A 272 13.46 30.34 4.35
C GLY A 272 12.20 31.01 3.79
N ILE A 273 11.39 30.27 3.02
CA ILE A 273 10.11 30.73 2.45
C ILE A 273 9.03 30.71 3.53
N LEU A 274 8.93 29.60 4.28
CA LEU A 274 8.00 29.45 5.39
C LEU A 274 8.71 29.76 6.71
N ARG A 275 8.42 30.93 7.29
CA ARG A 275 9.09 31.42 8.52
C ARG A 275 8.31 31.17 9.79
N THR A 276 6.99 31.05 9.70
CA THR A 276 6.10 30.83 10.83
C THR A 276 5.03 29.81 10.42
N MET A 277 4.56 29.02 11.37
CA MET A 277 3.50 28.04 11.19
C MET A 277 2.49 28.20 12.32
N TYR A 278 1.21 28.19 11.98
CA TYR A 278 0.14 28.18 12.97
C TYR A 278 -0.13 26.74 13.39
N THR A 279 0.37 26.36 14.56
CA THR A 279 0.21 25.03 15.15
C THR A 279 0.14 25.15 16.66
N ASP A 280 -0.43 24.14 17.31
CA ASP A 280 -0.27 23.92 18.73
C ASP A 280 1.22 23.62 19.02
N PRO A 281 1.89 24.38 19.91
CA PRO A 281 3.29 24.17 20.25
C PRO A 281 3.56 22.82 20.93
N ASP A 282 2.54 22.21 21.54
CA ASP A 282 2.65 20.93 22.24
C ASP A 282 2.24 19.75 21.33
N LEU A 283 2.01 19.99 20.04
CA LEU A 283 1.61 18.95 19.08
C LEU A 283 2.76 17.97 18.81
N GLU A 284 2.56 16.72 19.22
CA GLU A 284 3.45 15.61 18.83
C GLU A 284 3.14 15.16 17.39
N SER A 285 4.09 15.36 16.48
CA SER A 285 3.97 14.89 15.10
C SER A 285 4.56 13.49 14.94
N ASP A 286 3.72 12.52 14.55
CA ASP A 286 4.15 11.15 14.24
C ASP A 286 4.55 11.01 12.77
N TYR A 287 5.86 10.81 12.54
CA TYR A 287 6.44 10.57 11.23
C TYR A 287 7.21 9.24 11.21
N ILE A 288 7.05 8.47 10.14
CA ILE A 288 7.80 7.23 9.93
C ILE A 288 8.62 7.29 8.63
N PRO A 289 9.94 7.03 8.65
CA PRO A 289 10.71 6.92 7.43
C PRO A 289 10.22 5.77 6.54
N VAL A 290 10.13 6.01 5.23
CA VAL A 290 9.61 5.02 4.27
C VAL A 290 10.36 3.69 4.32
N ASP A 291 11.67 3.69 4.54
CA ASP A 291 12.48 2.47 4.56
C ASP A 291 12.28 1.63 5.81
N VAL A 292 12.00 2.26 6.95
CA VAL A 292 11.58 1.57 8.17
C VAL A 292 10.21 0.93 7.95
N CYS A 293 9.29 1.67 7.35
CA CYS A 293 7.95 1.17 7.02
C CYS A 293 7.99 -0.04 6.07
N ILE A 294 8.77 0.05 4.99
CA ILE A 294 8.94 -1.06 4.03
C ILE A 294 9.60 -2.28 4.67
N LYS A 295 10.61 -2.10 5.53
CA LYS A 295 11.19 -3.22 6.29
C LYS A 295 10.14 -3.90 7.17
N ALA A 296 9.24 -3.13 7.79
CA ALA A 296 8.13 -3.69 8.55
C ALA A 296 7.15 -4.47 7.65
N PHE A 297 6.85 -4.01 6.44
CA PHE A 297 5.97 -4.74 5.51
C PHE A 297 6.56 -6.09 5.12
N ILE A 298 7.84 -6.11 4.74
CA ILE A 298 8.58 -7.33 4.37
C ILE A 298 8.65 -8.28 5.58
N THR A 299 8.97 -7.75 6.75
CA THR A 299 9.05 -8.55 7.99
C THR A 299 7.68 -9.10 8.40
N ALA A 300 6.61 -8.34 8.22
CA ALA A 300 5.26 -8.79 8.57
C ALA A 300 4.75 -9.89 7.62
N ALA A 301 5.07 -9.79 6.33
CA ALA A 301 4.82 -10.86 5.37
C ALA A 301 5.57 -12.15 5.75
N TRP A 302 6.86 -12.03 6.11
CA TRP A 302 7.67 -13.15 6.61
C TRP A 302 7.16 -13.75 7.92
N ALA A 303 6.73 -12.92 8.86
CA ALA A 303 6.27 -13.40 10.17
C ALA A 303 4.89 -14.08 10.12
N ARG A 304 4.12 -13.83 9.05
CA ARG A 304 2.77 -14.37 8.86
C ARG A 304 2.72 -15.58 7.92
N GLY A 305 3.44 -15.54 6.80
CA GLY A 305 3.50 -16.61 5.82
C GLY A 305 4.36 -17.77 6.29
#